data_AF-A0A4Z2DZS5-F1
#
_entry.id   AF-A0A4Z2DZS5-F1
#
_cell.length_a   1.000
_cell.length_b   1.000
_cell.length_c   1.000
_cell.angle_alpha   90.00
_cell.angle_beta   90.00
_cell.angle_gamma   90.00
#
_symmetry.space_group_name_H-M   'P 1'
#
loop_
_entity.id
_entity.type
_entity.pdbx_description
1 polymer ?
#
loop_
_entity_poly.entity_id
_entity_poly.type
_entity_poly.pdbx_seq_one_letter_code
_entity_poly.pdbx_strand_id
1 'polypeptide(L)'
;MKRFVAWDSEKRLSFAVPFADMKPVIYLDPFLPHISELALSTSDRQTKVAACELLHSLVIFMVGKSAQMVEGDDSLPPMYKLHKRLFPVLLRLACDVDQVCALVAIQTGKDVFWLSLRGKTLGLFGMIVFRVDFRVWVGARYELCMS
;
A
#
# COMPACT_ATOMS: atom_id res chain seq x y z
N MET A 1 2.85 -3.23 22.41
CA MET A 1 1.72 -2.27 22.38
C MET A 1 1.51 -1.53 21.04
N LYS A 2 2.30 -1.75 19.97
CA LYS A 2 2.11 -1.04 18.68
C LYS A 2 0.89 -1.49 17.83
N ARG A 3 0.21 -2.58 18.19
CA ARG A 3 -0.85 -3.20 17.37
C ARG A 3 -2.25 -2.61 17.57
N PHE A 4 -2.49 -1.93 18.68
CA PHE A 4 -3.79 -1.31 19.02
C PHE A 4 -3.84 0.19 18.73
N VAL A 5 -2.79 0.73 18.11
CA VAL A 5 -2.69 2.15 17.76
C VAL A 5 -3.13 2.33 16.32
N ALA A 6 -4.16 3.15 16.12
CA ALA A 6 -4.61 3.53 14.78
C ALA A 6 -3.45 4.14 13.97
N TRP A 7 -3.33 3.74 12.70
CA TRP A 7 -2.24 4.21 11.84
C TRP A 7 -2.38 5.69 11.45
N ASP A 8 -3.61 6.18 11.38
CA ASP A 8 -3.95 7.59 11.30
C ASP A 8 -5.10 7.91 12.26
N SER A 9 -5.17 9.15 12.72
CA SER A 9 -6.24 9.67 13.57
C SER A 9 -7.48 10.05 12.75
N GLU A 10 -7.29 10.36 11.47
CA GLU A 10 -8.35 10.70 10.53
C GLU A 10 -8.68 9.50 9.64
N LYS A 11 -9.98 9.32 9.36
CA LYS A 11 -10.45 8.29 8.43
C LYS A 11 -10.38 8.82 7.00
N ARG A 12 -9.34 8.43 6.26
CA ARG A 12 -9.06 8.97 4.91
C ARG A 12 -9.55 8.03 3.80
N LEU A 13 -9.75 6.75 4.10
CA LEU A 13 -10.14 5.72 3.12
C LEU A 13 -11.62 5.42 3.16
N SER A 14 -12.43 6.40 2.75
CA SER A 14 -13.86 6.22 2.52
C SER A 14 -14.13 5.55 1.17
N PHE A 15 -14.85 4.43 1.21
CA PHE A 15 -15.29 3.67 0.07
C PHE A 15 -16.82 3.56 0.07
N ALA A 16 -17.47 4.18 -0.90
CA ALA A 16 -18.91 4.07 -1.10
C ALA A 16 -19.20 2.77 -1.86
N VAL A 17 -19.77 1.78 -1.18
CA VAL A 17 -20.07 0.49 -1.80
C VAL A 17 -21.28 0.66 -2.72
N PRO A 18 -21.17 0.28 -4.01
CA PRO A 18 -22.28 0.43 -4.95
C PRO A 18 -23.26 -0.74 -4.82
N PHE A 19 -24.20 -0.69 -3.88
CA PHE A 19 -25.36 -1.59 -3.91
C PHE A 19 -26.45 -1.03 -4.83
N ALA A 20 -27.37 -1.90 -5.25
CA ALA A 20 -28.46 -1.55 -6.15
C ALA A 20 -29.36 -0.43 -5.57
N ASP A 21 -29.68 -0.54 -4.27
CA ASP A 21 -30.67 0.33 -3.62
C ASP A 21 -30.05 1.36 -2.66
N MET A 22 -28.77 1.19 -2.29
CA MET A 22 -28.09 2.04 -1.32
C MET A 22 -26.59 2.17 -1.58
N LYS A 23 -25.97 3.26 -1.11
CA LYS A 23 -24.51 3.50 -1.22
C LYS A 23 -23.88 3.74 0.15
N PRO A 24 -23.76 2.70 1.01
CA PRO A 24 -23.14 2.84 2.31
C PRO A 24 -21.65 3.16 2.16
N VAL A 25 -21.18 4.07 3.00
CA VAL A 25 -19.77 4.47 3.04
C VAL A 25 -19.07 3.64 4.12
N ILE A 26 -18.09 2.84 3.70
CA ILE A 26 -17.24 2.03 4.58
C ILE A 26 -15.87 2.70 4.69
N TYR A 27 -15.28 2.70 5.88
CA TYR A 27 -13.92 3.17 6.11
C TYR A 27 -12.96 1.98 6.15
N LEU A 28 -11.97 1.98 5.27
CA LEU A 28 -11.03 0.87 5.12
C LEU A 28 -9.78 1.00 6.02
N ASP A 29 -9.54 2.18 6.58
CA ASP A 29 -8.40 2.49 7.45
C ASP A 29 -8.23 1.50 8.63
N PRO A 30 -9.30 1.08 9.35
CA PRO A 30 -9.17 0.19 10.50
C PRO A 30 -8.72 -1.23 10.13
N PHE A 31 -8.90 -1.66 8.88
CA PHE A 31 -8.54 -3.01 8.44
C PHE A 31 -7.07 -3.11 8.04
N LEU A 32 -6.41 -2.00 7.68
CA LEU A 32 -5.02 -1.98 7.22
C LEU A 32 -4.03 -2.69 8.16
N PRO A 33 -4.05 -2.47 9.49
CA PRO A 33 -3.12 -3.12 10.40
C PRO A 33 -3.30 -4.64 10.43
N HIS A 34 -4.55 -5.10 10.40
CA HIS A 34 -4.88 -6.52 10.47
C HIS A 34 -4.54 -7.25 9.16
N ILE A 35 -4.89 -6.65 8.01
CA ILE A 35 -4.55 -7.20 6.69
C ILE A 35 -3.03 -7.31 6.54
N SER A 36 -2.28 -6.29 6.99
CA SER A 36 -0.82 -6.30 6.94
C SER A 36 -0.21 -7.38 7.85
N GLU A 37 -0.82 -7.64 9.01
CA GLU A 37 -0.40 -8.73 9.90
C GLU A 37 -0.68 -10.10 9.27
N LEU A 38 -1.86 -10.29 8.69
CA LEU A 38 -2.21 -11.52 7.97
C LEU A 38 -1.26 -11.78 6.80
N ALA A 39 -0.97 -10.76 5.99
CA ALA A 39 -0.07 -10.88 4.85
C ALA A 39 1.36 -11.29 5.25
N LEU A 40 1.85 -10.87 6.41
CA LEU A 40 3.22 -11.16 6.86
C LEU A 40 3.35 -12.42 7.71
N SER A 41 2.35 -12.76 8.51
CA SER A 41 2.51 -13.72 9.62
C SER A 41 1.63 -14.96 9.54
N THR A 42 0.65 -15.01 8.63
CA THR A 42 -0.18 -16.20 8.50
C THR A 42 0.60 -17.38 7.92
N SER A 43 0.35 -18.57 8.45
CA SER A 43 0.92 -19.83 7.95
C SER A 43 0.09 -20.44 6.82
N ASP A 44 -1.20 -20.10 6.75
CA ASP A 44 -2.08 -20.58 5.69
C ASP A 44 -1.85 -19.79 4.40
N ARG A 45 -1.37 -20.49 3.37
CA ARG A 45 -1.02 -19.90 2.08
C ARG A 45 -2.21 -19.22 1.41
N GLN A 46 -3.41 -19.79 1.51
CA GLN A 46 -4.60 -19.22 0.89
C GLN A 46 -4.96 -17.86 1.52
N THR A 47 -4.98 -17.81 2.85
CA THR A 47 -5.18 -16.57 3.61
C THR A 47 -4.09 -15.55 3.31
N LYS A 48 -2.83 -15.98 3.16
CA LYS A 48 -1.71 -15.09 2.84
C LYS A 48 -1.88 -14.42 1.48
N VAL A 49 -2.20 -15.21 0.45
CA VAL A 49 -2.42 -14.72 -0.92
C VAL A 49 -3.61 -13.76 -0.95
N ALA A 50 -4.74 -14.13 -0.33
CA ALA A 50 -5.92 -13.26 -0.26
C ALA A 50 -5.62 -11.92 0.46
N ALA A 51 -4.86 -11.96 1.56
CA ALA A 51 -4.44 -10.76 2.27
C ALA A 51 -3.51 -9.89 1.41
N CYS A 52 -2.59 -10.48 0.66
CA CYS A 52 -1.70 -9.77 -0.26
C CYS A 52 -2.45 -9.12 -1.43
N GLU A 53 -3.41 -9.82 -2.04
CA GLU A 53 -4.26 -9.28 -3.11
C GLU A 53 -5.14 -8.13 -2.62
N LEU A 54 -5.71 -8.27 -1.42
CA LEU A 54 -6.47 -7.22 -0.78
C LEU A 54 -5.58 -6.01 -0.46
N LEU A 55 -4.39 -6.24 0.09
CA LEU A 55 -3.42 -5.18 0.39
C LEU A 55 -3.01 -4.43 -0.88
N HIS A 56 -2.73 -5.15 -1.97
CA HIS A 56 -2.42 -4.55 -3.28
C HIS A 56 -3.55 -3.64 -3.77
N SER A 57 -4.79 -4.13 -3.73
CA SER A 57 -5.98 -3.37 -4.13
C SER A 57 -6.18 -2.12 -3.29
N LEU A 58 -5.96 -2.22 -1.97
CA LEU A 58 -6.01 -1.09 -1.05
C LEU A 58 -4.94 -0.06 -1.35
N VAL A 59 -3.72 -0.47 -1.69
CA VAL A 59 -2.64 0.47 -2.04
C VAL A 59 -2.96 1.25 -3.31
N ILE A 60 -3.45 0.57 -4.35
CA ILE A 60 -3.89 1.25 -5.57
C ILE A 60 -5.03 2.22 -5.26
N PHE A 61 -5.99 1.81 -4.43
CA PHE A 61 -7.08 2.69 -4.00
C PHE A 61 -6.58 3.91 -3.22
N MET A 62 -5.63 3.75 -2.29
CA MET A 62 -5.01 4.86 -1.54
C MET A 62 -4.34 5.86 -2.47
N VAL A 63 -3.59 5.39 -3.48
CA VAL A 63 -2.95 6.24 -4.49
C VAL A 63 -4.00 6.99 -5.31
N GLY A 64 -5.03 6.29 -5.79
CA GLY A 64 -6.13 6.90 -6.54
C GLY A 64 -6.88 7.96 -5.73
N LYS A 65 -7.16 7.68 -4.45
CA LYS A 65 -7.80 8.64 -3.53
C LYS A 65 -6.89 9.82 -3.20
N SER A 66 -5.58 9.61 -3.05
CA SER A 66 -4.61 10.69 -2.84
C SER A 66 -4.54 11.63 -4.04
N ALA A 67 -4.68 11.11 -5.26
CA ALA A 67 -4.74 11.92 -6.48
C ALA A 67 -6.02 12.77 -6.61
N GLN A 68 -7.11 12.39 -5.93
CA GLN A 68 -8.37 13.12 -5.89
C GLN A 68 -8.45 14.14 -4.75
N MET A 69 -7.56 14.07 -3.76
CA MET A 69 -7.51 15.03 -2.66
C MET A 69 -6.89 16.35 -3.17
N VAL A 70 -7.64 17.45 -3.04
CA VAL A 70 -7.13 18.80 -3.29
C VAL A 70 -6.07 19.10 -2.24
N GLU A 71 -4.91 19.62 -2.65
CA GLU A 71 -3.86 20.11 -1.75
C GLU A 71 -4.46 21.20 -0.86
N GLY A 72 -4.87 20.85 0.35
CA GLY A 72 -5.09 21.80 1.42
C GLY A 72 -3.73 22.33 1.92
N ASP A 73 -3.74 23.48 2.57
CA ASP A 73 -2.59 24.23 3.11
C ASP A 73 -1.80 23.50 4.23
N ASP A 74 -1.92 22.17 4.29
CA ASP A 74 -1.17 21.33 5.20
C ASP A 74 0.23 21.05 4.63
N SER A 75 1.26 21.37 5.43
CA SER A 75 2.68 21.13 5.13
C SER A 75 3.07 19.67 4.84
N LEU A 76 2.16 18.70 5.02
CA LEU A 76 2.42 17.28 4.83
C LEU A 76 1.61 16.73 3.64
N PRO A 77 2.23 15.86 2.80
CA PRO A 77 1.52 15.22 1.69
C PRO A 77 0.27 14.47 2.18
N PRO A 78 -0.82 14.43 1.39
CA PRO A 78 -2.03 13.70 1.75
C PRO A 78 -1.68 12.23 2.07
N MET A 79 -2.24 11.72 3.17
CA MET A 79 -2.06 10.33 3.66
C MET A 79 -0.62 9.92 4.04
N TYR A 80 0.29 10.87 4.31
CA TYR A 80 1.67 10.56 4.70
C TYR A 80 1.80 9.54 5.84
N LYS A 81 0.95 9.63 6.87
CA LYS A 81 0.98 8.72 8.03
C LYS A 81 0.70 7.26 7.66
N LEU A 82 -0.26 7.04 6.75
CA LEU A 82 -0.61 5.71 6.26
C LEU A 82 0.52 5.12 5.41
N HIS A 83 1.04 5.89 4.45
CA HIS A 83 2.16 5.49 3.61
C HIS A 83 3.41 5.12 4.44
N LYS A 84 3.74 5.90 5.47
CA LYS A 84 4.88 5.65 6.37
C LYS A 84 4.81 4.29 7.07
N ARG A 85 3.60 3.79 7.38
CA ARG A 85 3.40 2.48 8.02
C ARG A 85 3.35 1.34 7.02
N LEU A 86 2.85 1.61 5.82
CA LEU A 86 2.59 0.58 4.83
C LEU A 86 3.80 0.25 3.95
N PHE A 87 4.70 1.20 3.65
CA PHE A 87 5.91 0.91 2.87
C PHE A 87 6.81 -0.17 3.50
N PRO A 88 7.10 -0.16 4.81
CA PRO A 88 7.87 -1.24 5.43
C PRO A 88 7.21 -2.62 5.31
N VAL A 89 5.88 -2.68 5.24
CA VAL A 89 5.14 -3.93 5.03
C VAL A 89 5.34 -4.43 3.60
N LEU A 90 5.20 -3.55 2.60
CA LEU A 90 5.42 -3.88 1.19
C LEU A 90 6.85 -4.35 0.92
N LEU A 91 7.85 -3.71 1.54
CA LEU A 91 9.26 -4.12 1.40
C LEU A 91 9.52 -5.51 1.99
N ARG A 92 8.91 -5.83 3.13
CA ARG A 92 9.01 -7.18 3.72
C ARG A 92 8.32 -8.23 2.86
N LEU A 93 7.15 -7.90 2.30
CA LEU A 93 6.44 -8.80 1.39
C LEU A 93 7.20 -9.04 0.08
N ALA A 94 7.89 -8.03 -0.45
CA ALA A 94 8.70 -8.16 -1.67
C ALA A 94 9.87 -9.16 -1.51
N CYS A 95 10.32 -9.40 -0.28
CA CYS A 95 11.37 -10.36 0.06
C CYS A 95 10.81 -11.63 0.74
N ASP A 96 9.50 -11.87 0.66
CA ASP A 96 8.88 -13.03 1.29
C ASP A 96 9.23 -14.33 0.55
N VAL A 97 9.27 -15.45 1.28
CA VAL A 97 9.50 -16.79 0.73
C VAL A 97 8.39 -17.24 -0.22
N ASP A 98 7.17 -16.72 -0.05
CA ASP A 98 6.09 -16.99 -0.99
C ASP A 98 6.22 -16.07 -2.22
N GLN A 99 6.64 -16.66 -3.33
CA GLN A 99 6.88 -15.96 -4.59
C GLN A 99 5.63 -15.23 -5.12
N VAL A 100 4.41 -15.71 -4.83
CA VAL A 100 3.17 -15.03 -5.24
C VAL A 100 3.01 -13.73 -4.45
N CYS A 101 3.26 -13.77 -3.14
CA CYS A 101 3.19 -12.59 -2.28
C CYS A 101 4.27 -11.55 -2.64
N ALA A 102 5.48 -12.03 -2.94
CA ALA A 102 6.57 -11.19 -3.42
C ALA A 102 6.23 -10.50 -4.75
N LEU A 103 5.68 -11.25 -5.72
CA LEU A 103 5.24 -10.69 -7.00
C LEU A 103 4.12 -9.66 -6.84
N VAL A 104 3.17 -9.87 -5.93
CA VAL A 104 2.09 -8.91 -5.65
C VAL A 104 2.66 -7.61 -5.06
N ALA A 105 3.60 -7.69 -4.12
CA ALA A 105 4.29 -6.50 -3.61
C ALA A 105 5.10 -5.79 -4.72
N ILE A 106 5.72 -6.57 -5.61
CA ILE A 106 6.45 -6.05 -6.77
C ILE A 106 5.47 -5.41 -7.78
N GLN A 107 4.29 -5.95 -7.98
CA GLN A 107 3.33 -5.35 -8.89
C GLN A 107 2.79 -4.04 -8.30
N THR A 108 2.49 -4.03 -7.01
CA THR A 108 2.06 -2.83 -6.26
C THR A 108 3.03 -1.67 -6.43
N GLY A 109 4.34 -1.90 -6.24
CA GLY A 109 5.33 -0.83 -6.36
C GLY A 109 5.45 -0.25 -7.78
N LYS A 110 5.32 -1.10 -8.81
CA LYS A 110 5.29 -0.68 -10.22
C LYS A 110 4.07 0.20 -10.49
N ASP A 111 2.90 -0.21 -10.03
CA ASP A 111 1.65 0.49 -10.30
C ASP A 111 1.61 1.85 -9.60
N VAL A 112 2.06 1.90 -8.33
CA VAL A 112 2.18 3.17 -7.59
C VAL A 112 3.17 4.11 -8.29
N PHE A 113 4.31 3.62 -8.74
CA PHE A 113 5.32 4.41 -9.47
C PHE A 113 4.79 4.90 -10.82
N TRP A 114 4.13 4.04 -11.59
CA TRP A 114 3.49 4.40 -12.86
C TRP A 114 2.40 5.46 -12.70
N LEU A 115 1.55 5.34 -11.67
CA LEU A 115 0.52 6.32 -11.33
C LEU A 115 1.14 7.65 -10.91
N SER A 116 2.23 7.61 -10.12
CA SER A 116 3.01 8.78 -9.74
C SER A 116 3.65 9.50 -10.94
N LEU A 117 4.01 8.78 -12.01
CA LEU A 117 4.58 9.35 -13.23
C LEU A 117 3.54 10.01 -14.14
N ARG A 118 2.27 9.59 -14.07
CA ARG A 118 1.18 10.16 -14.89
C ARG A 118 0.46 11.35 -14.27
N GLY A 119 0.58 11.60 -12.97
CA GLY A 119 -0.18 12.63 -12.26
C GLY A 119 0.65 13.37 -11.22
N LYS A 120 0.48 14.70 -11.17
CA LYS A 120 1.21 15.73 -10.40
C LYS A 120 1.24 15.58 -8.86
N THR A 121 1.14 14.41 -8.26
CA THR A 121 0.69 14.27 -6.86
C THR A 121 1.63 13.56 -5.89
N LEU A 122 2.90 13.42 -6.25
CA LEU A 122 3.95 13.05 -5.31
C LEU A 122 5.08 14.05 -5.47
N GLY A 123 5.01 15.16 -4.71
CA GLY A 123 6.14 16.05 -4.51
C GLY A 123 7.41 15.27 -4.15
N LEU A 124 8.58 15.91 -4.32
CA LEU A 124 9.96 15.37 -4.26
C LEU A 124 10.23 14.16 -3.32
N PHE A 125 9.49 14.03 -2.21
CA PHE A 125 9.58 12.90 -1.28
C PHE A 125 9.08 11.56 -1.85
N GLY A 126 8.02 11.56 -2.67
CA GLY A 126 7.59 10.35 -3.37
C GLY A 126 8.66 9.87 -4.35
N MET A 127 9.35 10.80 -5.01
CA MET A 127 10.47 10.48 -5.89
C MET A 127 11.71 10.01 -5.12
N ILE A 128 12.00 10.52 -3.92
CA ILE A 128 13.18 10.09 -3.13
C ILE A 128 12.94 8.75 -2.42
N VAL A 129 11.79 8.55 -1.78
CA VAL A 129 11.45 7.27 -1.14
C VAL A 129 11.33 6.19 -2.20
N PHE A 130 10.61 6.42 -3.30
CA PHE A 130 10.58 5.45 -4.39
C PHE A 130 11.93 5.29 -5.07
N ARG A 131 12.78 6.31 -5.26
CA ARG A 131 14.07 6.13 -5.98
C ARG A 131 15.15 5.44 -5.15
N VAL A 132 15.13 5.61 -3.83
CA VAL A 132 16.04 4.88 -2.93
C VAL A 132 15.57 3.43 -2.75
N ASP A 133 14.27 3.19 -2.55
CA ASP A 133 13.73 1.82 -2.47
C ASP A 133 13.67 1.12 -3.83
N PHE A 134 13.51 1.82 -4.95
CA PHE A 134 13.52 1.20 -6.28
C PHE A 134 14.89 0.62 -6.65
N ARG A 135 16.00 1.17 -6.13
CA ARG A 135 17.31 0.50 -6.27
C ARG A 135 17.40 -0.79 -5.47
N VAL A 136 16.78 -0.84 -4.29
CA VAL A 136 16.67 -2.06 -3.45
C VAL A 136 15.66 -3.06 -4.04
N TRP A 137 14.70 -2.58 -4.82
CA TRP A 137 13.62 -3.38 -5.37
C TRP A 137 13.91 -3.90 -6.79
N VAL A 138 14.58 -3.11 -7.63
CA VAL A 138 15.33 -3.62 -8.79
C VAL A 138 16.44 -4.55 -8.31
N GLY A 139 17.02 -4.19 -7.16
CA GLY A 139 17.76 -5.01 -6.20
C GLY A 139 17.43 -6.49 -6.15
N ALA A 140 16.35 -6.77 -5.44
CA ALA A 140 15.85 -8.12 -5.23
C ALA A 140 15.54 -8.87 -6.54
N ARG A 141 15.25 -8.16 -7.64
CA ARG A 141 14.95 -8.78 -8.94
C ARG A 141 16.17 -9.41 -9.60
N TYR A 142 17.39 -8.92 -9.37
CA TYR A 142 18.58 -9.54 -9.95
C TYR A 142 19.09 -10.74 -9.16
N GLU A 143 18.86 -10.82 -7.84
CA GLU A 143 19.23 -12.00 -7.05
C GLU A 143 18.23 -13.16 -7.23
N LEU A 144 16.93 -12.90 -7.38
CA LEU A 144 15.91 -13.94 -7.60
C LEU A 144 15.91 -14.55 -9.02
N CYS A 145 16.57 -13.92 -9.99
CA CYS A 145 16.66 -14.41 -11.37
C CYS A 145 17.95 -15.24 -11.62
N MET A 146 18.82 -15.38 -10.61
CA MET A 146 20.12 -16.05 -10.69
C MET A 146 20.26 -17.27 -9.75
N SER A 147 19.17 -17.78 -9.16
CA SER A 147 19.11 -19.07 -8.47
C SER A 147 18.07 -20.01 -9.08
#